data_AF-A0A662PKG6-F1
#
_entry.id   AF-A0A662PKG6-F1
#
_cell.length_a   1.000
_cell.length_b   1.000
_cell.length_c   1.000
_cell.angle_alpha   90.00
_cell.angle_beta   90.00
_cell.angle_gamma   90.00
#
_symmetry.space_group_name_H-M   'P 1'
#
loop_
_entity.id
_entity.type
_entity.pdbx_description
1 polymer ?
#
loop_
_entity_poly.entity_id
_entity_poly.type
_entity_poly.pdbx_seq_one_letter_code
_entity_poly.pdbx_strand_id
1 'polypeptide(L)'
;MQQLEQPREESLNKLFKSFLTVGRRSLTNVSGAFLAADGDESLVQDEWPPGLVERIKDVEIRALEITVDGAPQRQIVAIDTSSIIVAAGYSGVVVALRGALAIRNVYGVRVERIGPFIAYLTHDNLAEILASILGESTLLGYCTLDYQLDGSIQKVLAGLLEKKLQEYVAERYKDSILLFDGSLSAG
;
A
#
# COMPACT_ATOMS: atom_id res chain seq x y z
N MET A 1 17.14 16.79 5.90
CA MET A 1 17.14 15.78 4.82
C MET A 1 16.83 14.42 5.43
N GLN A 2 15.62 13.88 5.22
CA GLN A 2 15.29 12.51 5.62
C GLN A 2 15.86 11.56 4.58
N GLN A 3 16.71 10.63 5.02
CA GLN A 3 17.34 9.64 4.15
C GLN A 3 16.35 8.50 3.92
N LEU A 4 15.99 8.29 2.66
CA LEU A 4 15.01 7.31 2.22
C LEU A 4 15.77 6.02 1.93
N GLU A 5 15.53 4.97 2.71
CA GLU A 5 16.19 3.68 2.53
C GLU A 5 15.19 2.64 2.02
N GLN A 6 15.63 1.79 1.09
CA GLN A 6 14.88 0.59 0.72
C GLN A 6 15.13 -0.51 1.75
N PRO A 7 14.12 -1.33 2.08
CA PRO A 7 14.27 -2.41 3.05
C PRO A 7 15.33 -3.45 2.60
N ARG A 8 16.10 -3.99 3.56
CA ARG A 8 17.15 -4.99 3.31
C ARG A 8 16.83 -6.33 3.97
N GLU A 9 15.92 -7.14 3.40
CA GLU A 9 15.69 -8.53 3.84
C GLU A 9 15.20 -9.47 2.70
N GLU A 10 15.54 -10.76 2.81
CA GLU A 10 15.27 -11.82 1.81
C GLU A 10 13.78 -12.14 1.62
N SER A 11 12.95 -12.04 2.68
CA SER A 11 11.49 -12.25 2.59
C SER A 11 10.80 -11.17 1.77
N LEU A 12 11.20 -9.91 1.94
CA LEU A 12 10.73 -8.79 1.12
C LEU A 12 11.18 -8.93 -0.34
N ASN A 13 12.41 -9.41 -0.57
CA ASN A 13 12.88 -9.70 -1.92
C ASN A 13 12.00 -10.74 -2.61
N LYS A 14 11.55 -11.80 -1.93
CA LYS A 14 10.64 -12.79 -2.53
C LYS A 14 9.27 -12.19 -2.86
N LEU A 15 8.69 -11.45 -1.92
CA LEU A 15 7.39 -10.78 -2.10
C LEU A 15 7.43 -9.77 -3.26
N PHE A 16 8.41 -8.85 -3.25
CA PHE A 16 8.57 -7.85 -4.29
C PHE A 16 9.01 -8.45 -5.62
N LYS A 17 9.79 -9.53 -5.61
CA LYS A 17 10.14 -10.24 -6.84
C LYS A 17 8.89 -10.83 -7.50
N SER A 18 7.93 -11.36 -6.75
CA SER A 18 6.63 -11.75 -7.30
C SER A 18 5.90 -10.55 -7.92
N PHE A 19 5.70 -9.47 -7.16
CA PHE A 19 5.06 -8.25 -7.67
C PHE A 19 5.75 -7.68 -8.91
N LEU A 20 7.08 -7.63 -8.95
CA LEU A 20 7.88 -7.10 -10.05
C LEU A 20 7.89 -8.04 -11.27
N THR A 21 8.03 -9.35 -11.05
CA THR A 21 8.10 -10.33 -12.16
C THR A 21 6.75 -10.44 -12.84
N VAL A 22 5.69 -10.58 -12.04
CA VAL A 22 4.31 -10.64 -12.52
C VAL A 22 3.91 -9.31 -13.14
N GLY A 23 4.21 -8.19 -12.48
CA GLY A 23 3.98 -6.85 -13.00
C GLY A 23 4.62 -6.66 -14.37
N ARG A 24 5.92 -6.95 -14.50
CA ARG A 24 6.64 -6.82 -15.78
C ARG A 24 6.07 -7.72 -16.87
N ARG A 25 5.75 -8.98 -16.56
CA ARG A 25 5.16 -9.92 -17.53
C ARG A 25 3.74 -9.50 -17.93
N SER A 26 2.95 -8.99 -17.01
CA SER A 26 1.60 -8.52 -17.34
C SER A 26 1.65 -7.28 -18.24
N LEU A 27 2.60 -6.37 -18.00
CA LEU A 27 2.78 -5.16 -18.80
C LEU A 27 3.19 -5.44 -20.25
N THR A 28 3.83 -6.59 -20.56
CA THR A 28 4.13 -6.95 -21.96
C THR A 28 2.88 -7.29 -22.77
N ASN A 29 1.74 -7.55 -22.12
CA ASN A 29 0.46 -7.86 -22.77
C ASN A 29 -0.38 -6.61 -23.03
N VAL A 30 0.12 -5.44 -22.67
CA VAL A 30 -0.56 -4.18 -22.89
C VAL A 30 -0.44 -3.80 -24.38
N SER A 31 -1.57 -3.84 -25.09
CA SER A 31 -1.69 -3.32 -26.46
C SER A 31 -2.74 -2.21 -26.46
N GLY A 32 -2.39 -1.03 -26.97
CA GLY A 32 -3.31 0.10 -27.11
C GLY A 32 -3.84 0.65 -25.78
N ALA A 33 -2.99 0.82 -24.76
CA ALA A 33 -3.40 1.43 -23.49
C ALA A 33 -3.89 2.87 -23.72
N PHE A 34 -5.13 3.13 -23.31
CA PHE A 34 -5.62 4.48 -23.14
C PHE A 34 -5.27 4.91 -21.73
N LEU A 35 -4.70 6.11 -21.57
CA LEU A 35 -4.66 6.75 -20.26
C LEU A 35 -6.10 6.72 -19.74
N ALA A 36 -6.30 6.30 -18.49
CA ALA A 36 -7.60 6.44 -17.88
C ALA A 36 -7.93 7.93 -17.99
N ALA A 37 -8.88 8.29 -18.86
CA ALA A 37 -9.46 9.61 -18.82
C ALA A 37 -9.96 9.77 -17.39
N ASP A 38 -9.65 10.90 -16.75
CA ASP A 38 -10.13 11.30 -15.44
C ASP A 38 -11.62 10.97 -15.35
N GLY A 39 -11.93 9.76 -14.92
CA GLY A 39 -13.26 9.32 -14.64
C GLY A 39 -13.61 10.05 -13.38
N ASP A 40 -14.78 10.67 -13.36
CA ASP A 40 -15.40 11.41 -12.27
C ASP A 40 -15.57 10.59 -10.96
N GLU A 41 -14.85 9.48 -10.78
CA GLU A 41 -14.49 9.00 -9.46
C GLU A 41 -13.55 10.03 -8.86
N SER A 42 -14.09 10.91 -8.00
CA SER A 42 -13.31 11.85 -7.21
C SER A 42 -12.16 11.10 -6.51
N LEU A 43 -10.98 11.12 -7.13
CA LEU A 43 -9.73 10.58 -6.58
C LEU A 43 -9.25 11.38 -5.37
N VAL A 44 -10.02 12.39 -4.96
CA VAL A 44 -9.82 13.15 -3.74
C VAL A 44 -10.87 12.69 -2.73
N GLN A 45 -10.54 11.67 -1.94
CA GLN A 45 -11.40 11.27 -0.82
C GLN A 45 -11.42 12.31 0.32
N ASP A 46 -10.60 13.36 0.28
CA ASP A 46 -10.60 14.45 1.25
C ASP A 46 -10.08 15.76 0.63
N GLU A 47 -10.81 16.34 -0.34
CA GLU A 47 -10.50 17.70 -0.78
C GLU A 47 -11.00 18.66 0.30
N TRP A 48 -10.12 18.95 1.26
CA TRP A 48 -10.38 19.98 2.25
C TRP A 48 -10.80 21.27 1.52
N PRO A 49 -11.87 21.95 1.95
CA PRO A 49 -12.31 23.17 1.31
C PRO A 49 -11.12 24.11 1.13
N PRO A 50 -10.88 24.69 -0.07
CA PRO A 50 -9.68 25.49 -0.33
C PRO A 50 -9.46 26.60 0.70
N GLY A 51 -10.55 27.23 1.17
CA GLY A 51 -10.51 28.24 2.22
C GLY A 51 -10.17 27.72 3.63
N LEU A 52 -10.30 26.42 3.89
CA LEU A 52 -9.87 25.80 5.13
C LEU A 52 -8.36 25.50 5.10
N VAL A 53 -7.83 25.06 3.96
CA VAL A 53 -6.37 24.88 3.77
C VAL A 53 -5.64 26.21 3.93
N GLU A 54 -6.16 27.29 3.34
CA GLU A 54 -5.58 28.62 3.53
C GLU A 54 -5.63 29.09 4.98
N ARG A 55 -6.75 28.89 5.68
CA ARG A 55 -6.86 29.24 7.11
C ARG A 55 -5.92 28.44 8.00
N ILE A 56 -5.71 27.15 7.72
CA ILE A 56 -4.84 26.30 8.55
C ILE A 56 -3.36 26.66 8.36
N LYS A 57 -2.95 27.17 7.19
CA LYS A 57 -1.56 27.62 6.97
C LYS A 57 -1.11 28.68 7.97
N ASP A 58 -2.03 29.53 8.41
CA ASP A 58 -1.75 30.61 9.37
C ASP A 58 -1.99 30.19 10.83
N VAL A 59 -2.51 28.99 11.07
CA VAL A 59 -2.71 28.44 12.41
C VAL A 59 -1.44 27.72 12.84
N GLU A 60 -0.81 28.23 13.89
CA GLU A 60 0.32 27.54 14.52
C GLU A 60 -0.17 26.26 15.21
N ILE A 61 -0.08 25.13 14.50
CA ILE A 61 -0.38 23.81 15.08
C ILE A 61 0.80 23.42 15.97
N ARG A 62 0.56 23.40 17.29
CA ARG A 62 1.51 22.84 18.25
C ARG A 62 1.06 21.43 18.64
N ALA A 63 1.93 20.46 18.42
CA ALA A 63 1.76 19.14 19.00
C ALA A 63 1.92 19.27 20.52
N LEU A 64 0.85 18.98 21.27
CA LEU A 64 0.94 18.81 22.71
C LEU A 64 1.50 17.42 22.98
N GLU A 65 2.74 17.36 23.45
CA GLU A 65 3.32 16.10 23.90
C GLU A 65 2.63 15.68 25.19
N ILE A 66 1.91 14.55 25.13
CA ILE A 66 1.35 13.91 26.32
C ILE A 66 2.40 12.94 26.84
N THR A 67 3.19 13.38 27.82
CA THR A 67 4.14 12.50 28.50
C THR A 67 3.40 11.69 29.56
N VAL A 68 3.54 10.37 29.50
CA VAL A 68 3.05 9.47 30.55
C VAL A 68 4.25 9.10 31.42
N ASP A 69 4.30 9.62 32.64
CA ASP A 69 5.40 9.37 33.57
C ASP A 69 5.59 7.87 33.81
N GLY A 70 6.83 7.41 33.67
CA GLY A 70 7.20 6.00 33.81
C GLY A 70 6.85 5.11 32.63
N ALA A 71 6.26 5.64 31.54
CA ALA A 71 6.04 4.84 30.33
C ALA A 71 7.38 4.51 29.65
N PRO A 72 7.64 3.23 29.34
CA PRO A 72 8.87 2.86 28.63
C PRO A 72 8.84 3.42 27.21
N GLN A 73 9.97 3.97 26.76
CA GLN A 73 10.11 4.36 25.37
C GLN A 73 10.10 3.13 24.48
N ARG A 74 9.15 3.08 23.54
CA ARG A 74 9.04 2.02 22.55
C ARG A 74 9.22 2.57 21.14
N GLN A 75 9.82 1.76 20.29
CA GLN A 75 9.84 2.03 18.87
C GLN A 75 8.40 1.95 18.32
N ILE A 76 8.05 2.90 17.46
CA ILE A 76 6.76 2.93 16.77
C ILE A 76 7.02 2.62 15.29
N VAL A 77 6.24 1.71 14.73
CA VAL A 77 6.29 1.37 13.31
C VAL A 77 4.87 1.50 12.76
N ALA A 78 4.64 2.49 11.92
CA ALA A 78 3.38 2.67 11.22
C ALA A 78 3.46 2.14 9.80
N ILE A 79 2.37 1.50 9.34
CA ILE A 79 2.20 0.99 7.98
C ILE A 79 1.10 1.77 7.29
N ASP A 80 1.35 2.11 6.03
CA ASP A 80 0.32 2.61 5.13
C ASP A 80 0.52 2.02 3.73
N THR A 81 -0.58 1.78 3.02
CA THR A 81 -0.57 1.34 1.62
C THR A 81 -1.54 2.15 0.78
N SER A 82 -1.15 2.39 -0.46
CA SER A 82 -1.95 3.14 -1.43
C SER A 82 -2.04 2.37 -2.74
N SER A 83 -3.14 2.56 -3.45
CA SER A 83 -3.36 2.03 -4.79
C SER A 83 -4.03 3.04 -5.70
N ILE A 84 -3.68 3.00 -6.98
CA ILE A 84 -4.33 3.79 -8.03
C ILE A 84 -4.50 2.94 -9.29
N ILE A 85 -5.52 3.25 -10.08
CA ILE A 85 -5.61 2.82 -11.48
C ILE A 85 -4.86 3.86 -12.31
N VAL A 86 -3.82 3.44 -13.01
CA VAL A 86 -2.96 4.30 -13.84
C VAL A 86 -3.50 4.43 -15.26
N ALA A 87 -4.06 3.35 -15.80
CA ALA A 87 -4.60 3.30 -17.15
C ALA A 87 -5.65 2.20 -17.27
N ALA A 88 -6.55 2.33 -18.25
CA ALA A 88 -7.54 1.31 -18.59
C ALA A 88 -7.37 0.88 -20.05
N GLY A 89 -7.35 -0.43 -20.28
CA GLY A 89 -7.35 -1.05 -21.60
C GLY A 89 -8.67 -1.77 -21.86
N TYR A 90 -8.83 -2.28 -23.07
CA TYR A 90 -10.05 -3.00 -23.48
C TYR A 90 -10.29 -4.30 -22.66
N SER A 91 -9.22 -4.96 -22.23
CA SER A 91 -9.29 -6.25 -21.53
C SER A 91 -8.91 -6.20 -20.05
N GLY A 92 -8.61 -5.02 -19.51
CA GLY A 92 -8.06 -4.91 -18.17
C GLY A 92 -7.60 -3.50 -17.77
N VAL A 93 -6.99 -3.41 -16.58
CA VAL A 93 -6.54 -2.14 -15.98
C VAL A 93 -5.08 -2.21 -15.57
N VAL A 94 -4.34 -1.13 -15.75
CA VAL A 94 -3.00 -0.97 -15.18
C VAL A 94 -3.16 -0.37 -13.78
N VAL A 95 -2.74 -1.11 -12.77
CA VAL A 95 -2.75 -0.64 -11.37
C VAL A 95 -1.34 -0.34 -10.90
N ALA A 96 -1.21 0.63 -10.00
CA ALA A 96 0.00 0.87 -9.24
C ALA A 96 -0.31 0.77 -7.74
N LEU A 97 0.56 0.07 -7.01
CA LEU A 97 0.47 -0.15 -5.56
C LEU A 97 1.74 0.35 -4.91
N ARG A 98 1.63 0.94 -3.72
CA ARG A 98 2.78 1.38 -2.94
C ARG A 98 2.53 1.14 -1.46
N GLY A 99 3.57 0.72 -0.75
CA GLY A 99 3.61 0.71 0.71
C GLY A 99 4.57 1.75 1.27
N ALA A 100 4.36 2.09 2.53
CA ALA A 100 5.28 2.89 3.32
C ALA A 100 5.37 2.35 4.75
N LEU A 101 6.57 2.42 5.33
CA LEU A 101 6.81 2.20 6.75
C LEU A 101 7.35 3.48 7.36
N ALA A 102 6.67 4.04 8.35
CA ALA A 102 7.18 5.15 9.15
C ALA A 102 7.67 4.62 10.49
N ILE A 103 8.98 4.70 10.72
CA ILE A 103 9.65 4.11 11.87
C ILE A 103 10.16 5.24 12.76
N ARG A 104 9.63 5.34 13.98
CA ARG A 104 10.10 6.27 15.00
C ARG A 104 10.80 5.51 16.11
N ASN A 105 12.04 5.88 16.39
CA ASN A 105 12.80 5.39 17.54
C ASN A 105 13.43 6.57 18.28
N VAL A 106 14.28 6.27 19.27
CA VAL A 106 14.98 7.27 20.09
C VAL A 106 15.90 8.20 19.28
N TYR A 107 16.32 7.78 18.09
CA TYR A 107 17.22 8.52 17.21
C TYR A 107 16.48 9.38 16.17
N GLY A 108 15.16 9.26 16.07
CA GLY A 108 14.34 10.06 15.17
C GLY A 108 13.35 9.23 14.35
N VAL A 109 12.96 9.78 13.19
CA VAL A 109 11.97 9.18 12.27
C VAL A 109 12.63 8.84 10.94
N ARG A 110 12.48 7.60 10.49
CA ARG A 110 12.84 7.12 9.14
C ARG A 110 11.58 6.69 8.40
N VAL A 111 11.53 6.94 7.09
CA VAL A 111 10.47 6.42 6.22
C VAL A 111 11.08 5.51 5.16
N GLU A 112 10.56 4.29 5.06
CA GLU A 112 10.88 3.34 4.00
C GLU A 112 9.75 3.31 2.99
N ARG A 113 10.10 3.38 1.70
CA ARG A 113 9.13 3.35 0.60
C ARG A 113 9.26 2.03 -0.15
N ILE A 114 8.12 1.40 -0.39
CA ILE A 114 8.00 0.07 -0.95
C ILE A 114 7.19 0.16 -2.25
N GLY A 115 7.82 -0.17 -3.38
CA GLY A 115 7.24 0.04 -4.72
C GLY A 115 7.60 1.39 -5.35
N PRO A 116 6.81 1.89 -6.33
CA PRO A 116 5.53 1.35 -6.74
C PRO A 116 5.64 0.01 -7.48
N PHE A 117 4.67 -0.87 -7.25
CA PHE A 117 4.48 -2.09 -8.04
C PHE A 117 3.39 -1.83 -9.06
N ILE A 118 3.71 -2.05 -10.33
CA ILE A 118 2.80 -1.80 -11.45
C ILE A 118 2.48 -3.12 -12.12
N ALA A 119 1.19 -3.40 -12.33
CA ALA A 119 0.71 -4.60 -13.00
C ALA A 119 -0.48 -4.29 -13.89
N TYR A 120 -0.58 -5.00 -15.02
CA TYR A 120 -1.75 -5.00 -15.88
C TYR A 120 -2.65 -6.17 -15.52
N LEU A 121 -3.82 -5.90 -14.97
CA LEU A 121 -4.77 -6.90 -14.50
C LEU A 121 -5.85 -7.15 -15.55
N THR A 122 -6.04 -8.42 -15.90
CA THR A 122 -7.14 -8.90 -16.74
C THR A 122 -7.86 -10.03 -16.02
N HIS A 123 -9.06 -10.39 -16.45
CA HIS A 123 -9.77 -11.57 -15.91
C HIS A 123 -8.90 -12.84 -16.01
N ASP A 124 -8.14 -12.98 -17.12
CA ASP A 124 -7.34 -14.16 -17.40
C ASP A 124 -6.12 -14.32 -16.50
N ASN A 125 -5.49 -13.20 -16.11
CA ASN A 125 -4.24 -13.24 -15.35
C ASN A 125 -4.45 -13.05 -13.84
N LEU A 126 -5.59 -12.52 -13.40
CA LEU A 126 -5.79 -12.09 -12.02
C LEU A 126 -5.51 -13.19 -10.99
N ALA A 127 -6.04 -14.40 -11.22
CA ALA A 127 -5.85 -15.53 -10.32
C ALA A 127 -4.36 -15.87 -10.15
N GLU A 128 -3.58 -15.80 -11.22
CA GLU A 128 -2.14 -16.04 -11.19
C GLU A 128 -1.38 -14.95 -10.42
N ILE A 129 -1.80 -13.69 -10.56
CA ILE A 129 -1.22 -12.56 -9.84
C ILE A 129 -1.46 -12.73 -8.34
N LEU A 130 -2.69 -13.05 -7.94
CA LEU A 130 -3.05 -13.30 -6.54
C LEU A 130 -2.29 -14.50 -5.98
N ALA A 131 -2.20 -15.61 -6.73
CA ALA A 131 -1.42 -16.79 -6.37
C ALA A 131 0.05 -16.46 -6.08
N SER A 132 0.66 -15.66 -6.95
CA SER A 132 2.08 -15.30 -6.84
C SER A 132 2.38 -14.41 -5.62
N ILE A 133 1.43 -13.58 -5.21
CA ILE A 133 1.54 -12.69 -4.03
C ILE A 133 1.26 -13.44 -2.73
N LEU A 134 0.21 -14.27 -2.72
CA LEU A 134 -0.27 -14.97 -1.54
C LEU A 134 0.45 -16.30 -1.25
N GLY A 135 1.16 -16.83 -2.24
CA GLY A 135 1.71 -18.19 -2.23
C GLY A 135 0.66 -19.24 -2.59
N GLU A 136 1.09 -20.35 -3.19
CA GLU A 136 0.22 -21.42 -3.72
C GLU A 136 -0.75 -22.02 -2.69
N SER A 137 -0.45 -21.96 -1.39
CA SER A 137 -1.28 -22.52 -0.31
C SER A 137 -2.50 -21.68 0.09
N THR A 138 -2.56 -20.41 -0.29
CA THR A 138 -3.54 -19.44 0.25
C THR A 138 -4.68 -19.14 -0.74
N LEU A 139 -4.73 -19.85 -1.87
CA LEU A 139 -5.66 -19.62 -2.98
C LEU A 139 -7.12 -20.02 -2.73
N LEU A 140 -7.37 -20.94 -1.80
CA LEU A 140 -8.68 -21.61 -1.68
C LEU A 140 -9.86 -20.69 -1.27
N GLY A 141 -9.59 -19.49 -0.74
CA GLY A 141 -10.64 -18.53 -0.33
C GLY A 141 -10.86 -17.35 -1.28
N TYR A 142 -9.90 -17.05 -2.17
CA TYR A 142 -9.94 -15.86 -3.02
C TYR A 142 -10.44 -16.12 -4.44
N CYS A 143 -10.29 -17.34 -4.96
CA CYS A 143 -10.71 -17.72 -6.31
C CYS A 143 -12.24 -17.92 -6.47
N THR A 144 -13.00 -17.84 -5.38
CA THR A 144 -14.47 -17.99 -5.38
C THR A 144 -15.22 -16.67 -5.32
N LEU A 145 -14.52 -15.54 -5.20
CA LEU A 145 -15.14 -14.21 -5.25
C LEU A 145 -15.17 -13.71 -6.71
N ASP A 146 -16.37 -13.42 -7.20
CA ASP A 146 -16.60 -12.66 -8.43
C ASP A 146 -16.07 -11.22 -8.24
N TYR A 147 -14.75 -11.03 -8.34
CA TYR A 147 -14.13 -9.72 -8.29
C TYR A 147 -14.46 -8.96 -9.58
N GLN A 148 -15.33 -7.97 -9.47
CA GLN A 148 -15.51 -6.94 -10.49
C GLN A 148 -14.19 -6.15 -10.62
N LEU A 149 -13.55 -6.26 -11.78
CA LEU A 149 -12.31 -5.53 -12.17
C LEU A 149 -12.49 -4.00 -12.18
N ASP A 150 -13.74 -3.57 -12.09
CA ASP A 150 -14.28 -2.24 -12.33
C ASP A 150 -14.36 -1.35 -11.07
N GLY A 151 -13.68 -1.72 -9.96
CA GLY A 151 -13.47 -0.72 -8.89
C GLY A 151 -12.86 -1.19 -7.57
N SER A 152 -12.73 -2.50 -7.33
CA SER A 152 -12.26 -3.02 -6.03
C SER A 152 -10.89 -3.70 -6.06
N ILE A 153 -10.38 -4.07 -7.24
CA ILE A 153 -9.22 -4.98 -7.31
C ILE A 153 -7.91 -4.33 -6.87
N GLN A 154 -7.72 -3.04 -7.17
CA GLN A 154 -6.57 -2.27 -6.71
C GLN A 154 -6.55 -2.15 -5.18
N LYS A 155 -7.74 -2.03 -4.54
CA LYS A 155 -7.89 -2.00 -3.08
C LYS A 155 -7.60 -3.36 -2.47
N VAL A 156 -8.05 -4.45 -3.09
CA VAL A 156 -7.73 -5.82 -2.66
C VAL A 156 -6.23 -6.05 -2.67
N LEU A 157 -5.56 -5.69 -3.77
CA LEU A 157 -4.12 -5.85 -3.89
C LEU A 157 -3.35 -4.94 -2.90
N ALA A 158 -3.85 -3.74 -2.62
CA ALA A 158 -3.30 -2.87 -1.56
C ALA A 158 -3.43 -3.53 -0.19
N GLY A 159 -4.61 -4.05 0.17
CA GLY A 159 -4.82 -4.76 1.43
C GLY A 159 -3.97 -6.03 1.56
N LEU A 160 -3.71 -6.73 0.44
CA LEU A 160 -2.78 -7.86 0.43
C LEU A 160 -1.33 -7.41 0.67
N LEU A 161 -0.89 -6.32 0.03
CA LEU A 161 0.41 -5.72 0.29
C LEU A 161 0.51 -5.29 1.76
N GLU A 162 -0.54 -4.68 2.31
CA GLU A 162 -0.60 -4.24 3.69
C GLU A 162 -0.45 -5.41 4.66
N LYS A 163 -1.26 -6.48 4.52
CA LYS A 163 -1.15 -7.69 5.35
C LYS A 163 0.26 -8.30 5.32
N LYS A 164 0.92 -8.26 4.16
CA LYS A 164 2.31 -8.72 4.04
C LYS A 164 3.32 -7.80 4.68
N LEU A 165 3.09 -6.49 4.67
CA LEU A 165 3.90 -5.54 5.44
C LEU A 165 3.66 -5.71 6.95
N GLN A 166 2.43 -6.01 7.37
CA GLN A 166 2.10 -6.32 8.77
C GLN A 166 2.85 -7.57 9.25
N GLU A 167 2.85 -8.66 8.46
CA GLU A 167 3.67 -9.86 8.73
C GLU A 167 5.16 -9.49 8.86
N TYR A 168 5.70 -8.73 7.89
CA TYR A 168 7.08 -8.29 7.87
C TYR A 168 7.48 -7.49 9.12
N VAL A 169 6.68 -6.49 9.52
CA VAL A 169 7.02 -5.67 10.68
C VAL A 169 6.87 -6.45 11.99
N ALA A 170 5.91 -7.37 12.08
CA ALA A 170 5.69 -8.18 13.28
C ALA A 170 6.82 -9.18 13.50
N GLU A 171 7.40 -9.71 12.43
CA GLU A 171 8.60 -10.55 12.49
C GLU A 171 9.84 -9.76 12.94
N ARG A 172 10.03 -8.56 12.39
CA ARG A 172 11.26 -7.78 12.55
C ARG A 172 11.32 -6.89 13.79
N TYR A 173 10.22 -6.25 14.16
CA TYR A 173 10.19 -5.24 15.21
C TYR A 173 9.56 -5.79 16.50
N LYS A 174 10.42 -6.33 17.37
CA LYS A 174 10.01 -6.82 18.71
C LYS A 174 9.93 -5.67 19.71
N ASP A 175 9.08 -5.84 20.73
CA ASP A 175 8.82 -4.83 21.79
C ASP A 175 8.54 -3.42 21.23
N SER A 176 7.82 -3.38 20.12
CA SER A 176 7.49 -2.16 19.38
C SER A 176 5.97 -1.98 19.33
N ILE A 177 5.52 -0.74 19.20
CA ILE A 177 4.12 -0.41 18.93
C ILE A 177 3.93 -0.40 17.41
N LEU A 178 3.06 -1.27 16.92
CA LEU A 178 2.69 -1.31 15.51
C LEU A 178 1.40 -0.51 15.31
N LEU A 179 1.42 0.43 14.37
CA LEU A 179 0.26 1.23 13.98
C LEU A 179 -0.15 0.83 12.57
N PHE A 180 -1.41 0.41 12.43
CA PHE A 180 -2.01 0.04 11.15
C PHE A 180 -3.10 1.05 10.83
N ASP A 181 -3.10 1.56 9.60
CA ASP A 181 -4.16 2.44 9.14
C ASP A 181 -5.45 1.64 8.89
N GLY A 182 -6.60 2.21 9.25
CA GLY A 182 -7.91 1.54 9.16
C GLY A 182 -8.46 1.00 10.49
N SER A 183 -9.72 0.55 10.45
CA SER A 183 -10.43 0.05 11.63
C SER A 183 -10.27 -1.46 11.81
N LEU A 184 -10.25 -1.91 13.07
CA LEU A 184 -10.20 -3.35 13.40
C LEU A 184 -11.40 -4.14 12.84
N SER A 185 -12.52 -3.45 12.57
CA SER A 185 -13.78 -4.02 12.10
C SER A 185 -13.86 -4.22 10.58
N ALA A 186 -12.91 -3.70 9.81
CA ALA A 186 -12.91 -3.75 8.35
C ALA A 186 -12.02 -4.87 7.76
N GLY A 187 -11.43 -5.72 8.62
CA GLY A 187 -10.40 -6.70 8.27
C GLY A 187 -10.88 -8.08 7.85
#